data_AF-A0A519PG86-F1
#
_entry.id   AF-A0A519PG86-F1
#
_cell.length_a   1.000
_cell.length_b   1.000
_cell.length_c   1.000
_cell.angle_alpha   90.00
_cell.angle_beta   90.00
_cell.angle_gamma   90.00
#
_symmetry.space_group_name_H-M   'P 1'
#
loop_
_entity.id
_entity.type
_entity.pdbx_description
1 polymer ?
#
loop_
_entity_poly.entity_id
_entity_poly.type
_entity_poly.pdbx_seq_one_letter_code
_entity_poly.pdbx_strand_id
1 'polypeptide(L)'
;MSQPKSKIAFRTAGLVSAAALALAGCVSPVAGPSGQYATPIGNAPVTANPTPYSTALFCLADYAHRYNLPSPRIAVGRISDYTGTVSSDGGRQITGGASLMANSALAKAGARIVERYDTSVSELELRYANNRLIGDEAQA
;
A
#
# COMPACT_ATOMS: atom_id res chain seq x y z
N MET A 1 -7.58 -61.63 5.58
CA MET A 1 -8.25 -60.68 4.68
C MET A 1 -7.92 -59.26 5.16
N SER A 2 -6.91 -58.62 4.55
CA SER A 2 -6.40 -57.29 4.93
C SER A 2 -6.51 -56.35 3.73
N GLN A 3 -7.35 -55.33 3.84
CA GLN A 3 -7.61 -54.24 2.88
C GLN A 3 -7.81 -52.95 3.71
N PRO A 4 -7.51 -51.75 3.18
CA PRO A 4 -6.31 -51.02 3.59
C PRO A 4 -6.65 -49.69 4.25
N LYS A 5 -6.09 -49.45 5.45
CA LYS A 5 -6.20 -48.18 6.21
C LYS A 5 -5.84 -46.93 5.38
N SER A 6 -5.05 -47.08 4.32
CA SER A 6 -4.61 -46.01 3.41
C SER A 6 -5.73 -45.29 2.65
N LYS A 7 -6.80 -46.00 2.23
CA LYS A 7 -7.90 -45.38 1.46
C LYS A 7 -8.79 -44.45 2.29
N ILE A 8 -8.87 -44.68 3.60
CA ILE A 8 -9.67 -43.86 4.53
C ILE A 8 -8.93 -42.55 4.81
N ALA A 9 -7.61 -42.62 5.07
CA ALA A 9 -6.78 -41.44 5.32
C ALA A 9 -6.73 -40.47 4.12
N PHE A 10 -6.69 -41.00 2.89
CA PHE A 10 -6.70 -40.17 1.68
C PHE A 10 -8.04 -39.45 1.46
N ARG A 11 -9.16 -40.11 1.83
CA ARG A 11 -10.51 -39.51 1.73
C ARG A 11 -10.73 -38.41 2.76
N THR A 12 -10.27 -38.60 4.00
CA THR A 12 -10.36 -37.57 5.04
C THR A 12 -9.46 -36.38 4.74
N ALA A 13 -8.26 -36.60 4.22
CA ALA A 13 -7.37 -35.51 3.80
C ALA A 13 -8.00 -34.67 2.68
N GLY A 14 -8.57 -35.30 1.64
CA GLY A 14 -9.25 -34.58 0.55
C GLY A 14 -10.45 -33.75 1.02
N LEU A 15 -11.21 -34.24 2.00
CA LEU A 15 -12.37 -33.53 2.57
C LEU A 15 -11.95 -32.29 3.39
N VAL A 16 -10.87 -32.41 4.17
CA VAL A 16 -10.31 -31.28 4.93
C VAL A 16 -9.73 -30.22 3.99
N SER A 17 -9.01 -30.63 2.94
CA SER A 17 -8.48 -29.69 1.93
C SER A 17 -9.59 -28.97 1.16
N ALA A 18 -10.66 -29.68 0.78
CA ALA A 18 -11.81 -29.08 0.11
C ALA A 18 -12.55 -28.08 1.02
N ALA A 19 -12.71 -28.39 2.30
CA ALA A 19 -13.31 -27.48 3.28
C ALA A 19 -12.46 -26.21 3.50
N ALA A 20 -11.13 -26.36 3.56
CA ALA A 20 -10.22 -25.21 3.68
C ALA A 20 -10.27 -24.29 2.45
N LEU A 21 -10.32 -24.86 1.23
CA LEU A 21 -10.47 -24.08 -0.01
C LEU A 21 -11.84 -23.41 -0.12
N ALA A 22 -12.91 -24.03 0.40
CA ALA A 22 -14.24 -23.42 0.44
C ALA A 22 -14.31 -22.23 1.41
N LEU A 23 -13.62 -22.28 2.56
CA LEU A 23 -13.57 -21.17 3.52
C LEU A 23 -12.76 -19.97 3.00
N ALA A 24 -11.74 -20.20 2.18
CA ALA A 24 -10.92 -19.13 1.59
C ALA A 24 -11.71 -18.21 0.62
N GLY A 25 -12.87 -18.65 0.13
CA GLY A 25 -13.72 -17.87 -0.79
C GLY A 25 -14.62 -16.82 -0.11
N CYS A 26 -14.72 -16.80 1.22
CA CYS A 26 -15.63 -15.90 1.94
C CYS A 26 -15.09 -14.48 2.20
N VAL A 27 -13.83 -14.19 1.86
CA VAL A 27 -13.23 -12.87 2.07
C VAL A 27 -12.98 -12.20 0.71
N SER A 28 -13.74 -11.15 0.41
CA SER A 28 -13.53 -10.32 -0.78
C SER A 28 -12.55 -9.19 -0.46
N PRO A 29 -11.43 -9.03 -1.19
CA PRO A 29 -10.58 -7.84 -1.10
C PRO A 29 -11.19 -6.65 -1.84
N VAL A 30 -12.44 -6.74 -2.30
CA VAL A 30 -13.17 -5.70 -3.03
C VAL A 30 -14.24 -5.10 -2.12
N ALA A 31 -14.28 -3.77 -2.04
CA ALA A 31 -15.19 -3.04 -1.18
C ALA A 31 -16.62 -3.29 -1.62
N GLY A 32 -17.51 -3.44 -0.64
CA GLY A 32 -18.94 -3.44 -0.91
C GLY A 32 -19.44 -2.07 -1.40
N PRO A 33 -20.74 -1.96 -1.75
CA PRO A 33 -21.34 -0.70 -2.20
C PRO A 33 -21.17 0.49 -1.24
N SER A 34 -20.95 0.22 0.05
CA SER A 34 -20.66 1.21 1.08
C SER A 34 -19.21 1.71 1.10
N GLY A 35 -18.34 1.21 0.20
CA GLY A 35 -16.93 1.57 0.14
C GLY A 35 -16.05 0.91 1.22
N GLN A 36 -16.62 -0.01 2.01
CA GLN A 36 -15.94 -0.71 3.09
C GLN A 36 -15.61 -2.15 2.70
N TYR A 37 -14.41 -2.60 3.05
CA TYR A 37 -13.92 -3.96 2.79
C TYR A 37 -14.15 -4.91 3.99
N ALA A 38 -14.45 -4.36 5.17
CA ALA A 38 -14.77 -5.09 6.39
C ALA A 38 -15.67 -4.22 7.29
N THR A 39 -16.37 -4.86 8.23
CA THR A 39 -17.12 -4.15 9.29
C THR A 39 -16.13 -3.43 10.21
N PRO A 40 -16.17 -2.09 10.33
CA PRO A 40 -15.24 -1.32 11.15
C PRO A 40 -15.41 -1.63 12.63
N ILE A 41 -14.30 -1.65 13.36
CA ILE A 41 -14.32 -1.65 14.82
C ILE A 41 -14.43 -0.19 15.27
N GLY A 42 -15.60 0.22 15.77
CA GLY A 42 -15.86 1.59 16.20
C GLY A 42 -16.24 2.54 15.06
N ASN A 43 -15.97 3.85 15.24
CA ASN A 43 -16.48 4.93 14.37
C ASN A 43 -15.51 5.36 13.25
N ALA A 44 -14.42 4.61 13.01
CA ALA A 44 -13.38 4.96 12.03
C ALA A 44 -13.35 3.93 10.89
N PRO A 45 -14.27 4.01 9.91
CA PRO A 45 -14.25 3.11 8.77
C PRO A 45 -13.04 3.39 7.87
N VAL A 46 -12.31 2.33 7.49
CA VAL A 46 -11.27 2.43 6.46
C VAL A 46 -11.96 2.47 5.10
N THR A 47 -12.08 3.66 4.53
CA THR A 47 -12.66 3.90 3.21
C THR A 47 -11.61 4.49 2.26
N ALA A 48 -11.89 4.43 0.96
CA ALA A 48 -11.07 5.11 -0.02
C ALA A 48 -11.10 6.64 0.25
N ASN A 49 -9.94 7.28 0.18
CA ASN A 49 -9.79 8.74 0.31
C ASN A 49 -9.34 9.35 -1.03
N PRO A 50 -10.21 9.39 -2.05
CA PRO A 50 -9.90 10.04 -3.31
C PRO A 50 -9.95 11.57 -3.17
N THR A 51 -9.12 12.23 -3.95
CA THR A 51 -9.20 13.67 -4.23
C THR A 51 -9.79 13.89 -5.62
N PRO A 52 -10.23 15.11 -5.99
CA PRO A 52 -10.74 15.40 -7.34
C PRO A 52 -9.80 15.00 -8.48
N TYR A 53 -8.48 14.98 -8.23
CA TYR A 53 -7.47 14.57 -9.21
C TYR A 53 -7.29 13.06 -9.34
N SER A 54 -7.84 12.25 -8.42
CA SER A 54 -7.53 10.81 -8.35
C SER A 54 -7.94 10.06 -9.60
N THR A 55 -9.10 10.35 -10.19
CA THR A 55 -9.57 9.71 -11.43
C THR A 55 -8.61 9.95 -12.60
N ALA A 56 -8.12 11.18 -12.78
CA ALA A 56 -7.19 11.50 -13.84
C ALA A 56 -5.83 10.80 -13.65
N LEU A 57 -5.34 10.73 -12.41
CA LEU A 57 -4.09 10.05 -12.09
C LEU A 57 -4.20 8.54 -12.34
N PHE A 58 -5.29 7.89 -11.93
CA PHE A 58 -5.51 6.48 -12.22
C PHE A 58 -5.65 6.21 -13.72
N CYS A 59 -6.24 7.12 -14.49
CA CYS A 59 -6.29 7.03 -15.95
C CYS A 59 -4.89 6.98 -16.57
N LEU A 60 -3.93 7.77 -16.06
CA LEU A 60 -2.54 7.72 -16.51
C LEU A 60 -1.88 6.36 -16.21
N ALA A 61 -2.09 5.82 -15.01
CA ALA A 61 -1.56 4.51 -14.63
C ALA A 61 -2.14 3.39 -15.52
N ASP A 62 -3.46 3.37 -15.69
CA ASP A 62 -4.17 2.41 -16.51
C ASP A 62 -3.76 2.49 -17.99
N TYR A 63 -3.56 3.69 -18.54
CA TYR A 63 -3.00 3.86 -19.88
C TYR A 63 -1.62 3.20 -19.99
N ALA A 64 -0.70 3.48 -19.04
CA ALA A 64 0.64 2.89 -19.06
C ALA A 64 0.58 1.36 -18.99
N HIS A 65 -0.31 0.79 -18.17
CA HIS A 65 -0.51 -0.65 -18.07
C HIS A 65 -1.08 -1.27 -19.35
N ARG A 66 -2.12 -0.67 -19.94
CA ARG A 66 -2.78 -1.18 -21.17
C ARG A 66 -1.83 -1.28 -22.35
N TYR A 67 -0.90 -0.34 -22.45
CA TYR A 67 0.07 -0.28 -23.55
C TYR A 67 1.46 -0.81 -23.14
N ASN A 68 1.56 -1.47 -21.98
CA ASN A 68 2.80 -2.06 -21.45
C ASN A 68 3.99 -1.07 -21.44
N LEU A 69 3.74 0.19 -21.08
CA LEU A 69 4.80 1.18 -20.90
C LEU A 69 5.54 0.96 -19.57
N PRO A 70 6.85 1.22 -19.54
CA PRO A 70 7.60 1.14 -18.30
C PRO A 70 7.17 2.24 -17.32
N SER A 71 6.90 1.86 -16.06
CA SER A 71 6.69 2.83 -14.98
C SER A 71 7.96 3.65 -14.72
N PRO A 72 7.92 4.98 -14.81
CA PRO A 72 9.08 5.82 -14.53
C PRO A 72 9.48 5.74 -13.06
N ARG A 73 10.79 5.81 -12.80
CA ARG A 73 11.34 5.91 -11.44
C ARG A 73 11.62 7.38 -11.13
N ILE A 74 10.94 7.94 -10.15
CA ILE A 74 11.00 9.37 -9.84
C ILE A 74 11.32 9.53 -8.35
N ALA A 75 12.32 10.35 -8.03
CA ALA A 75 12.61 10.73 -6.67
C ALA A 75 11.98 12.08 -6.37
N VAL A 76 11.22 12.17 -5.27
CA VAL A 76 10.62 13.43 -4.84
C VAL A 76 11.38 13.93 -3.62
N GLY A 77 11.98 15.11 -3.77
CA GLY A 77 12.60 15.84 -2.68
C GLY A 77 11.62 16.78 -1.98
N ARG A 78 12.16 17.70 -1.18
CA ARG A 78 11.38 18.78 -0.57
C ARG A 78 10.96 19.81 -1.63
N ILE A 79 9.65 19.90 -1.86
CA ILE A 79 9.03 20.97 -2.63
C ILE A 79 8.73 22.11 -1.67
N SER A 80 9.56 23.15 -1.73
CA SER A 80 9.40 24.37 -0.93
C SER A 80 8.64 25.41 -1.72
N ASP A 81 7.66 26.05 -1.08
CA ASP A 81 7.05 27.26 -1.65
C ASP A 81 7.95 28.47 -1.36
N TYR A 82 8.27 29.23 -2.42
CA TYR A 82 9.11 30.43 -2.42
C TYR A 82 8.37 31.66 -2.95
N THR A 83 7.03 31.64 -3.06
CA THR A 83 6.25 32.79 -3.55
C THR A 83 6.33 34.01 -2.61
N GLY A 84 6.68 33.78 -1.34
CA GLY A 84 6.71 34.82 -0.30
C GLY A 84 5.32 35.31 0.12
N THR A 85 4.25 34.63 -0.33
CA THR A 85 2.88 35.05 -0.04
C THR A 85 2.43 34.55 1.33
N VAL A 86 1.91 35.47 2.12
CA VAL A 86 1.29 35.19 3.42
C VAL A 86 -0.21 35.43 3.31
N SER A 87 -1.00 34.62 4.01
CA SER A 87 -2.43 34.84 4.11
C SER A 87 -2.72 36.06 4.97
N SER A 88 -3.91 36.64 4.80
CA SER A 88 -4.42 37.70 5.69
C SER A 88 -4.43 37.29 7.16
N ASP A 89 -4.49 35.99 7.41
CA ASP A 89 -4.59 35.38 8.74
C ASP A 89 -3.20 35.09 9.35
N GLY A 90 -2.11 35.55 8.69
CA GLY A 90 -0.74 35.44 9.18
C GLY A 90 -0.05 34.09 8.92
N GLY A 91 -0.69 33.17 8.21
CA GLY A 91 -0.14 31.88 7.81
C GLY A 91 0.52 31.91 6.43
N ARG A 92 1.06 30.77 6.00
CA ARG A 92 1.47 30.59 4.60
C ARG A 92 0.23 30.52 3.70
N GLN A 93 0.26 31.25 2.58
CA GLN A 93 -0.84 31.20 1.60
C GLN A 93 -0.92 29.86 0.87
N ILE A 94 0.23 29.22 0.65
CA ILE A 94 0.35 27.93 -0.04
C ILE A 94 0.64 26.83 0.98
N THR A 95 0.10 25.64 0.73
CA THR A 95 0.30 24.45 1.57
C THR A 95 1.77 24.05 1.69
N GLY A 96 2.20 23.72 2.91
CA GLY A 96 3.51 23.11 3.16
C GLY A 96 3.60 21.62 2.79
N GLY A 97 2.48 20.99 2.45
CA GLY A 97 2.38 19.56 2.15
C GLY A 97 2.65 19.19 0.69
N ALA A 98 3.15 20.11 -0.14
CA ALA A 98 3.30 19.91 -1.59
C ALA A 98 4.10 18.65 -1.95
N SER A 99 5.18 18.35 -1.21
CA SER A 99 5.99 17.14 -1.43
C SER A 99 5.17 15.85 -1.24
N LEU A 100 4.34 15.79 -0.19
CA LEU A 100 3.50 14.62 0.11
C LEU A 100 2.35 14.47 -0.90
N MET A 101 1.83 15.60 -1.40
CA MET A 101 0.85 15.60 -2.49
C MET A 101 1.47 15.07 -3.78
N ALA A 102 2.71 15.46 -4.11
CA ALA A 102 3.45 14.95 -5.26
C ALA A 102 3.73 13.44 -5.14
N ASN A 103 4.16 12.96 -3.97
CA ASN A 103 4.30 11.52 -3.70
C ASN A 103 2.98 10.79 -3.96
N SER A 104 1.90 11.27 -3.35
CA SER A 104 0.58 10.65 -3.50
C SER A 104 0.10 10.66 -4.95
N ALA A 105 0.36 11.74 -5.69
CA ALA A 105 -0.05 11.87 -7.09
C ALA A 105 0.74 10.93 -8.01
N LEU A 106 2.07 10.90 -7.87
CA LEU A 106 2.95 10.01 -8.64
C LEU A 106 2.64 8.53 -8.37
N ALA A 107 2.34 8.16 -7.13
CA ALA A 107 1.95 6.82 -6.76
C ALA A 107 0.65 6.42 -7.48
N LYS A 108 -0.37 7.29 -7.43
CA LYS A 108 -1.66 7.07 -8.12
C LYS A 108 -1.51 7.02 -9.64
N ALA A 109 -0.52 7.73 -10.20
CA ALA A 109 -0.20 7.73 -11.63
C ALA A 109 0.67 6.54 -12.08
N GLY A 110 1.02 5.61 -11.17
CA GLY A 110 1.76 4.39 -11.51
C GLY A 110 3.27 4.56 -11.61
N ALA A 111 3.83 5.66 -11.09
CA ALA A 111 5.27 5.85 -10.98
C ALA A 111 5.86 5.05 -9.81
N ARG A 112 7.14 4.68 -9.93
CA ARG A 112 7.93 4.07 -8.85
C ARG A 112 8.66 5.18 -8.10
N ILE A 113 8.20 5.49 -6.90
CA ILE A 113 8.75 6.59 -6.10
C ILE A 113 10.01 6.14 -5.36
N VAL A 114 11.01 7.00 -5.33
CA VAL A 114 12.18 6.86 -4.47
C VAL A 114 12.12 7.94 -3.40
N GLU A 115 12.14 7.52 -2.14
CA GLU A 115 12.07 8.44 -1.00
C GLU A 115 13.32 9.32 -0.94
N ARG A 116 13.11 10.64 -1.09
CA ARG A 116 14.12 11.69 -0.91
C ARG A 116 13.60 12.91 -0.15
N TYR A 117 12.37 12.86 0.35
CA TYR A 117 11.80 13.93 1.16
C TYR A 117 12.46 13.98 2.54
N ASP A 118 12.59 12.82 3.17
CA ASP A 118 13.30 12.62 4.43
C ASP A 118 14.00 11.25 4.41
N THR A 119 15.30 11.26 4.12
CA THR A 119 16.13 10.05 4.13
C THR A 119 16.73 9.76 5.49
N SER A 120 16.55 10.65 6.49
CA SER A 120 17.24 10.55 7.78
C SER A 120 16.90 9.26 8.52
N VAL A 121 15.64 8.85 8.48
CA VAL A 121 15.18 7.57 9.05
C VAL A 121 15.78 6.39 8.30
N SER A 122 15.71 6.37 6.97
CA SER A 122 16.28 5.27 6.17
C SER A 122 17.80 5.15 6.36
N GLU A 123 18.51 6.28 6.45
CA GLU A 123 19.95 6.30 6.73
C GLU A 123 20.27 5.82 8.14
N LEU A 124 19.45 6.20 9.13
CA LEU A 124 19.60 5.76 10.51
C LEU A 124 19.36 4.26 10.65
N GLU A 125 18.31 3.72 10.04
CA GLU A 125 18.01 2.29 10.01
C GLU A 125 19.15 1.50 9.36
N LEU A 126 19.69 1.98 8.23
CA LEU A 126 20.86 1.37 7.60
C LEU A 126 22.09 1.39 8.51
N ARG A 127 22.32 2.48 9.27
CA ARG A 127 23.43 2.55 10.24
C ARG A 127 23.23 1.58 11.41
N TYR A 128 22.02 1.46 11.94
CA TYR A 128 21.72 0.54 13.03
C TYR A 128 21.80 -0.93 12.60
N ALA A 129 21.32 -1.26 11.39
CA ALA A 129 21.47 -2.59 10.82
C ALA A 129 22.94 -2.97 10.60
N ASN A 130 23.76 -2.05 10.06
CA ASN A 130 25.21 -2.26 9.91
C ASN A 130 25.92 -2.50 11.26
N ASN A 131 25.47 -1.83 12.31
CA ASN A 131 26.01 -1.98 13.65
C ASN A 131 25.36 -3.13 14.45
N ARG A 132 24.51 -3.96 13.82
CA ARG A 132 23.75 -5.06 14.45
C ARG A 132 22.92 -4.63 15.67
N LEU A 133 22.48 -3.38 15.70
CA LEU A 133 21.61 -2.85 16.74
C LEU A 133 20.12 -3.09 16.41
N ILE A 134 19.82 -3.43 15.15
CA ILE A 134 18.50 -3.75 14.63
C ILE A 134 18.65 -4.87 13.59
N GLY A 135 17.84 -5.92 13.70
CA GLY A 135 17.81 -7.08 12.81
C GLY A 135 17.06 -8.22 13.49
N ASP A 136 16.53 -9.16 12.71
CA ASP A 136 15.88 -10.34 13.29
C ASP A 136 16.94 -11.18 14.02
N GLU A 137 16.84 -11.30 15.34
CA GLU A 137 17.47 -12.40 16.06
C GLU A 137 16.75 -13.67 15.57
N ALA A 138 17.33 -14.32 14.57
CA ALA A 138 16.77 -15.56 14.04
C ALA A 138 16.52 -16.52 15.20
N GLN A 139 15.23 -16.84 15.44
CA GLN A 139 14.82 -17.85 16.41
C GLN A 139 15.67 -19.12 16.20
N ALA A 140 16.38 -19.50 17.26
CA ALA A 140 17.04 -20.80 17.40
C ALA A 140 16.01 -21.87 17.81
#